data_AF-A0A1H6F7Z5-F1
#
_entry.id   AF-A0A1H6F7Z5-F1
#
_cell.length_a   1.000
_cell.length_b   1.000
_cell.length_c   1.000
_cell.angle_alpha   90.00
_cell.angle_beta   90.00
_cell.angle_gamma   90.00
#
_symmetry.space_group_name_H-M   'P 1'
#
loop_
_entity.id
_entity.type
_entity.pdbx_description
1 polymer ?
#
loop_
_entity_poly.entity_id
_entity_poly.type
_entity_poly.pdbx_seq_one_letter_code
_entity_poly.pdbx_strand_id
1 'polypeptide(L)'
;MTENSNIPEERFKQWLAFAKFFLGTFTIAIITAIINHQIQTRELELKELEKLGNYIEHALEEKIGVRRRFSQYFATVTRSDKLRERWKEYNSLVEKEYQIIVEEKKEKEELVKKLQEDNLKGKSVGGELARVRSQIIQLEQEIKVEKQKYTPSQEVTVQAYWHKKGFTSQEAEEFRIKLERDGIPTAVMKHVNPEAPDSIFIGALVNAEDAQLILSSLPYEAKYIFPLTYPRAKGGDPTGLLVGVGYNSAHNKANRNKNNMPIPISKEQFNSLIEIGLSNTEFQLRLRKITSL
;
A
#
# COMPACT_ATOMS: atom_id res chain seq x y z
N MET A 1 29.50 79.82 -12.41
CA MET A 1 29.87 78.86 -11.33
C MET A 1 28.63 78.52 -10.54
N THR A 2 27.96 77.44 -10.89
CA THR A 2 27.03 76.68 -10.02
C THR A 2 26.71 75.40 -10.78
N GLU A 3 27.66 74.46 -10.78
CA GLU A 3 27.52 73.20 -11.47
C GLU A 3 27.42 72.06 -10.44
N ASN A 4 26.28 71.37 -10.50
CA ASN A 4 26.06 70.00 -10.05
C ASN A 4 26.18 69.62 -8.57
N SER A 5 25.17 70.01 -7.77
CA SER A 5 24.86 69.38 -6.48
C SER A 5 23.61 68.48 -6.48
N ASN A 6 22.98 68.19 -7.63
CA ASN A 6 21.70 67.44 -7.71
C ASN A 6 21.82 65.94 -8.02
N ILE A 7 23.03 65.41 -8.22
CA ILE A 7 23.30 64.01 -8.58
C ILE A 7 22.81 62.97 -7.53
N PRO A 8 22.77 63.25 -6.20
CA PRO A 8 22.29 62.28 -5.21
C PRO A 8 20.79 61.98 -5.29
N GLU A 9 19.97 62.97 -5.67
CA GLU A 9 18.51 62.86 -5.61
C GLU A 9 17.96 61.98 -6.75
N GLU A 10 18.52 62.10 -7.96
CA GLU A 10 18.09 61.29 -9.10
C GLU A 10 18.42 59.81 -8.93
N ARG A 11 19.62 59.50 -8.40
CA ARG A 11 20.02 58.10 -8.12
C ARG A 11 19.14 57.47 -7.03
N PHE A 12 18.76 58.24 -6.02
CA PHE A 12 17.85 57.77 -4.98
C PHE A 12 16.44 57.50 -5.53
N LYS A 13 15.92 58.38 -6.41
CA LYS A 13 14.63 58.15 -7.10
C LYS A 13 14.66 56.91 -7.98
N GLN A 14 15.74 56.69 -8.74
CA GLN A 14 15.92 55.50 -9.57
C GLN A 14 16.00 54.22 -8.73
N TRP A 15 16.74 54.25 -7.62
CA TRP A 15 16.83 53.11 -6.70
C TRP A 15 15.48 52.81 -6.04
N LEU A 16 14.72 53.83 -5.64
CA LEU A 16 13.35 53.67 -5.13
C LEU A 16 12.41 53.07 -6.19
N ALA A 17 12.52 53.50 -7.45
CA ALA A 17 11.74 52.93 -8.54
C ALA A 17 12.08 51.45 -8.77
N PHE A 18 13.37 51.10 -8.74
CA PHE A 18 13.84 49.72 -8.81
C PHE A 18 13.33 48.87 -7.63
N ALA A 19 13.44 49.38 -6.40
CA ALA A 19 12.96 48.70 -5.20
C ALA A 19 11.45 48.43 -5.25
N LYS A 20 10.65 49.39 -5.73
CA LYS A 20 9.20 49.22 -5.93
C LYS A 20 8.89 48.15 -6.99
N PHE A 21 9.62 48.16 -8.10
CA PHE A 21 9.47 47.14 -9.14
C PHE A 21 9.83 45.74 -8.62
N PHE A 22 10.93 45.64 -7.87
CA PHE A 22 11.36 44.39 -7.26
C PHE A 22 10.35 43.88 -6.22
N LEU A 23 9.83 44.77 -5.36
CA LEU A 23 8.81 44.41 -4.37
C LEU A 23 7.52 43.91 -5.04
N GLY A 24 7.10 44.54 -6.15
CA GLY A 24 5.93 44.11 -6.92
C GLY A 24 6.11 42.71 -7.50
N THR A 25 7.23 42.47 -8.19
CA THR A 25 7.53 41.15 -8.79
C THR A 25 7.70 40.05 -7.74
N PHE A 26 8.38 40.36 -6.62
CA PHE A 26 8.55 39.44 -5.50
C PHE A 26 7.21 39.06 -4.84
N THR A 27 6.31 40.04 -4.63
CA THR A 27 4.98 39.81 -4.06
C THR A 27 4.14 38.89 -4.96
N ILE A 28 4.16 39.13 -6.28
CA ILE A 28 3.46 38.27 -7.25
C ILE A 28 4.05 36.85 -7.22
N ALA A 29 5.38 36.71 -7.19
CA ALA A 29 6.03 35.40 -7.15
C ALA A 29 5.64 34.59 -5.89
N ILE A 30 5.54 35.24 -4.73
CA ILE A 30 5.08 34.59 -3.49
C ILE A 30 3.63 34.13 -3.63
N ILE A 31 2.73 35.00 -4.11
CA ILE A 31 1.31 34.66 -4.29
C ILE A 31 1.16 33.49 -5.28
N THR A 32 1.89 33.52 -6.40
CA THR A 32 1.90 32.42 -7.38
C THR A 32 2.40 31.11 -6.77
N ALA A 33 3.47 31.15 -5.96
CA ALA A 33 3.97 29.96 -5.29
C ALA A 33 2.94 29.36 -4.33
N ILE A 34 2.23 30.20 -3.55
CA ILE A 34 1.18 29.77 -2.63
C ILE A 34 0.00 29.15 -3.40
N ILE A 35 -0.47 29.81 -4.47
CA ILE A 35 -1.58 29.30 -5.30
C ILE A 35 -1.19 27.96 -5.95
N ASN A 36 0.01 27.85 -6.51
CA ASN A 36 0.47 26.62 -7.13
C ASN A 36 0.54 25.46 -6.12
N HIS A 37 1.01 25.73 -4.90
CA HIS A 37 1.03 24.73 -3.83
C HIS A 37 -0.39 24.27 -3.44
N GLN A 38 -1.36 25.19 -3.36
CA GLN A 38 -2.76 24.84 -3.10
C GLN A 38 -3.38 24.01 -4.24
N ILE A 39 -3.09 24.34 -5.50
CA ILE A 39 -3.60 23.58 -6.66
C ILE A 39 -3.04 22.16 -6.66
N GLN A 40 -1.74 21.99 -6.44
CA GLN A 40 -1.11 20.65 -6.39
C GLN A 40 -1.70 19.79 -5.27
N THR A 41 -1.97 20.39 -4.11
CA THR A 41 -2.61 19.68 -2.99
C THR A 41 -4.02 19.23 -3.36
N ARG A 42 -4.83 20.11 -3.96
CA ARG A 42 -6.19 19.76 -4.42
C ARG A 42 -6.19 18.72 -5.54
N GLU A 43 -5.25 18.79 -6.47
CA GLU A 43 -5.14 17.80 -7.56
C GLU A 43 -4.81 16.42 -7.00
N LEU A 44 -3.93 16.33 -6.00
CA LEU A 44 -3.63 15.08 -5.31
C LEU A 44 -4.87 14.55 -4.56
N GLU A 45 -5.57 15.41 -3.82
CA GLU A 45 -6.81 15.06 -3.12
C GLU A 45 -7.89 14.56 -4.10
N LEU A 46 -8.05 15.20 -5.25
CA LEU A 46 -8.99 14.77 -6.30
C LEU A 46 -8.61 13.41 -6.89
N LYS A 47 -7.33 13.16 -7.16
CA LYS A 47 -6.85 11.84 -7.63
C LYS A 47 -7.05 10.75 -6.57
N GLU A 48 -6.87 11.08 -5.29
CA GLU A 48 -7.19 10.15 -4.20
C GLU A 48 -8.69 9.89 -4.13
N LEU A 49 -9.54 10.91 -4.25
CA LEU A 49 -11.00 10.77 -4.29
C LEU A 49 -11.49 9.97 -5.48
N GLU A 50 -10.91 10.17 -6.67
CA GLU A 50 -11.25 9.39 -7.87
C GLU A 50 -10.91 7.92 -7.68
N LYS A 51 -9.72 7.62 -7.13
CA LYS A 51 -9.35 6.25 -6.78
C LYS A 51 -10.24 5.67 -5.69
N LEU A 52 -10.61 6.46 -4.69
CA LEU A 52 -11.55 6.06 -3.64
C LEU A 52 -12.93 5.79 -4.21
N GLY A 53 -13.37 6.54 -5.22
CA GLY A 53 -14.63 6.37 -5.92
C GLY A 53 -14.82 4.95 -6.45
N ASN A 54 -13.77 4.36 -7.03
CA ASN A 54 -13.77 2.96 -7.50
C ASN A 54 -14.03 1.94 -6.40
N TYR A 55 -13.84 2.33 -5.14
CA TYR A 55 -14.06 1.47 -4.01
C TYR A 55 -15.31 1.82 -3.18
N ILE A 56 -16.00 2.92 -3.49
CA ILE A 56 -17.25 3.28 -2.83
C ILE A 56 -18.31 2.20 -3.03
N GLU A 57 -18.32 1.55 -4.20
CA GLU A 57 -19.22 0.41 -4.47
C GLU A 57 -19.04 -0.70 -3.42
N HIS A 58 -17.80 -1.02 -3.03
CA HIS A 58 -17.50 -1.99 -1.97
C HIS A 58 -17.89 -1.50 -0.57
N ALA A 59 -17.84 -0.19 -0.32
CA ALA A 59 -18.31 0.39 0.94
C ALA A 59 -19.85 0.41 1.04
N LEU A 60 -20.54 0.36 -0.10
CA LEU A 60 -22.00 0.28 -0.19
C LEU A 60 -22.53 -1.16 -0.32
N GLU A 61 -21.64 -2.17 -0.39
CA GLU A 61 -22.06 -3.57 -0.39
C GLU A 61 -22.86 -3.94 0.86
N GLU A 62 -23.94 -4.69 0.70
CA GLU A 62 -24.80 -5.11 1.81
C GLU A 62 -24.06 -5.99 2.84
N LYS A 63 -22.99 -6.70 2.42
CA LYS A 63 -22.24 -7.61 3.28
C LYS A 63 -21.42 -6.86 4.33
N ILE A 64 -21.87 -6.94 5.59
CA ILE A 64 -21.25 -6.26 6.74
C ILE A 64 -19.75 -6.50 6.85
N GLY A 65 -19.29 -7.74 6.63
CA GLY A 65 -17.90 -8.07 6.83
C GLY A 65 -16.97 -7.49 5.76
N VAL A 66 -17.46 -7.25 4.52
CA VAL A 66 -16.70 -6.53 3.48
C VAL A 66 -16.53 -5.08 3.89
N ARG A 67 -17.64 -4.40 4.23
CA ARG A 67 -17.63 -3.02 4.70
C ARG A 67 -16.69 -2.82 5.89
N ARG A 68 -16.65 -3.78 6.83
CA ARG A 68 -15.77 -3.73 8.02
C ARG A 68 -14.29 -3.74 7.66
N ARG A 69 -13.85 -4.67 6.82
CA ARG A 69 -12.44 -4.72 6.40
C ARG A 69 -12.05 -3.49 5.60
N PHE A 70 -12.98 -3.06 4.76
CA PHE A 70 -12.81 -1.89 3.92
C PHE A 70 -12.59 -0.63 4.76
N SER A 71 -13.51 -0.36 5.69
CA SER A 71 -13.43 0.78 6.59
C SER A 71 -12.19 0.73 7.48
N GLN A 72 -11.82 -0.43 8.01
CA GLN A 72 -10.60 -0.63 8.79
C GLN A 72 -9.33 -0.32 7.97
N TYR A 73 -9.26 -0.79 6.72
CA TYR A 73 -8.13 -0.54 5.83
C TYR A 73 -7.98 0.96 5.56
N PHE A 74 -9.03 1.63 5.11
CA PHE A 74 -8.96 3.05 4.78
C PHE A 74 -8.80 3.97 6.00
N ALA A 75 -9.30 3.56 7.18
CA ALA A 75 -9.02 4.25 8.44
C ALA A 75 -7.52 4.26 8.79
N THR A 76 -6.75 3.33 8.23
CA THR A 76 -5.31 3.20 8.46
C THR A 76 -4.49 3.83 7.34
N VAL A 77 -4.81 3.52 6.07
CA VAL A 77 -3.92 3.84 4.94
C VAL A 77 -4.17 5.18 4.26
N THR A 78 -5.30 5.85 4.54
CA THR A 78 -5.65 7.12 3.89
C THR A 78 -4.67 8.22 4.30
N ARG A 79 -4.12 8.97 3.33
CA ARG A 79 -3.10 10.00 3.59
C ARG A 79 -3.65 11.27 4.20
N SER A 80 -4.76 11.78 3.66
CA SER A 80 -5.43 12.97 4.17
C SER A 80 -5.98 12.69 5.58
N ASP A 81 -5.53 13.46 6.57
CA ASP A 81 -5.97 13.31 7.97
C ASP A 81 -7.48 13.43 8.11
N LYS A 82 -8.09 14.38 7.38
CA LYS A 82 -9.53 14.59 7.39
C LYS A 82 -10.30 13.39 6.82
N LEU A 83 -9.82 12.80 5.72
CA LEU A 83 -10.46 11.61 5.14
C LEU A 83 -10.23 10.38 6.03
N ARG A 84 -9.03 10.24 6.60
CA ARG A 84 -8.71 9.16 7.53
C ARG A 84 -9.62 9.17 8.75
N GLU A 85 -9.89 10.34 9.32
CA GLU A 85 -10.79 10.47 10.46
C GLU A 85 -12.22 10.06 10.12
N ARG A 86 -12.74 10.48 8.95
CA ARG A 86 -14.05 10.01 8.45
C ARG A 86 -14.11 8.50 8.27
N TRP A 87 -13.03 7.87 7.80
CA TRP A 87 -12.95 6.42 7.71
C TRP A 87 -12.93 5.75 9.07
N LYS A 88 -12.30 6.33 10.10
CA LYS A 88 -12.37 5.82 11.48
C LYS A 88 -13.79 5.92 12.04
N GLU A 89 -14.47 7.04 11.82
CA GLU A 89 -15.86 7.22 12.23
C GLU A 89 -16.76 6.16 11.59
N TYR A 90 -16.66 6.00 10.26
CA TYR A 90 -17.39 4.98 9.53
C TYR A 90 -17.04 3.56 10.01
N ASN A 91 -15.76 3.26 10.24
CA ASN A 91 -15.33 1.98 10.80
C ASN A 91 -15.96 1.73 12.18
N SER A 92 -16.08 2.74 13.04
CA SER A 92 -16.75 2.59 14.33
C SER A 92 -18.24 2.26 14.19
N LEU A 93 -18.93 2.77 13.18
CA LEU A 93 -20.33 2.45 12.91
C LEU A 93 -20.47 1.01 12.42
N VAL A 94 -19.67 0.64 11.42
CA VAL A 94 -19.68 -0.71 10.85
C VAL A 94 -19.27 -1.77 11.89
N GLU A 95 -18.33 -1.45 12.78
CA GLU A 95 -17.97 -2.35 13.88
C GLU A 95 -19.16 -2.61 14.81
N LYS A 96 -19.96 -1.58 15.14
CA LYS A 96 -21.15 -1.77 15.97
C LYS A 96 -22.18 -2.67 15.29
N GLU A 97 -22.46 -2.43 14.01
CA GLU A 97 -23.35 -3.30 13.21
C GLU A 97 -22.83 -4.74 13.18
N TYR A 98 -21.52 -4.94 13.01
CA TYR A 98 -20.91 -6.25 13.05
C TYR A 98 -21.10 -6.94 14.41
N GLN A 99 -20.90 -6.23 15.52
CA GLN A 99 -21.10 -6.80 16.86
C GLN A 99 -22.55 -7.23 17.09
N ILE A 100 -23.54 -6.45 16.63
CA ILE A 100 -24.96 -6.81 16.71
C ILE A 100 -25.22 -8.16 16.00
N ILE A 101 -24.69 -8.35 14.80
CA ILE A 101 -24.89 -9.58 14.01
C ILE A 101 -24.19 -10.77 14.70
N VAL A 102 -23.01 -10.55 15.30
CA VAL A 102 -22.29 -11.57 16.08
C VAL A 102 -23.07 -11.98 17.34
N GLU A 103 -23.65 -11.02 18.05
CA GLU A 103 -24.50 -11.27 19.23
C GLU A 103 -25.77 -12.03 18.83
N GLU A 104 -26.48 -11.61 17.78
CA GLU A 104 -27.67 -12.31 17.27
C GLU A 104 -27.35 -13.76 16.89
N LYS A 105 -26.21 -13.99 16.22
CA LYS A 105 -25.75 -15.35 15.90
C LYS A 105 -25.58 -16.18 17.18
N LYS A 106 -24.91 -15.64 18.20
CA LYS A 106 -24.66 -16.33 19.46
C LYS A 106 -25.97 -16.70 20.18
N GLU A 107 -26.94 -15.80 20.22
CA GLU A 107 -28.26 -16.07 20.81
C GLU A 107 -28.98 -17.23 20.08
N LYS A 108 -28.89 -17.27 18.75
CA LYS A 108 -29.48 -18.36 17.96
C LYS A 108 -28.76 -19.69 18.17
N GLU A 109 -27.44 -19.70 18.32
CA GLU A 109 -26.68 -20.89 18.68
C GLU A 109 -27.09 -21.44 20.04
N GLU A 110 -27.32 -20.57 21.03
CA GLU A 110 -27.83 -20.97 22.35
C GLU A 110 -29.26 -21.53 22.26
N LEU A 111 -30.12 -20.95 21.41
CA LEU A 111 -31.46 -21.48 21.15
C LEU A 111 -31.41 -22.87 20.50
N VAL A 112 -30.51 -23.09 19.54
CA VAL A 112 -30.29 -24.41 18.94
C VAL A 112 -29.93 -25.45 19.99
N LYS A 113 -29.05 -25.11 20.95
CA LYS A 113 -28.68 -26.02 22.04
C LYS A 113 -29.90 -26.40 22.89
N LYS A 114 -30.71 -25.40 23.30
CA LYS A 114 -31.96 -25.63 24.06
C LYS A 114 -32.95 -26.51 23.29
N LEU A 115 -33.16 -26.24 22.01
CA LEU A 115 -34.05 -27.04 21.16
C LEU A 115 -33.55 -28.48 20.98
N GLN A 116 -32.23 -28.69 20.88
CA GLN A 116 -31.66 -30.03 20.83
C GLN A 116 -31.91 -30.82 22.12
N GLU A 117 -31.77 -30.19 23.28
CA GLU A 117 -32.10 -30.80 24.58
C GLU A 117 -33.59 -31.16 24.69
N ASP A 118 -34.47 -30.27 24.23
CA ASP A 118 -35.92 -30.51 24.23
C ASP A 118 -36.33 -31.64 23.27
N ASN A 119 -35.66 -31.75 22.12
CA ASN A 119 -35.85 -32.87 21.18
C ASN A 119 -35.46 -34.22 21.81
N LEU A 120 -34.37 -34.26 22.59
CA LEU A 120 -33.94 -35.45 23.32
C LEU A 120 -34.94 -35.86 24.42
N LYS A 121 -35.72 -34.91 24.94
CA LYS A 121 -36.82 -35.16 25.89
C LYS A 121 -38.13 -35.58 25.21
N GLY A 122 -38.11 -35.84 23.90
CA GLY A 122 -39.27 -36.34 23.14
C GLY A 122 -40.27 -35.26 22.70
N LYS A 123 -39.93 -33.96 22.82
CA LYS A 123 -40.76 -32.89 22.25
C LYS A 123 -40.53 -32.78 20.74
N SER A 124 -41.60 -32.68 19.95
CA SER A 124 -41.50 -32.48 18.50
C SER A 124 -41.08 -31.04 18.16
N VAL A 125 -39.77 -30.81 17.93
CA VAL A 125 -39.20 -29.48 17.62
C VAL A 125 -38.44 -29.43 16.28
N GLY A 126 -38.53 -30.48 15.46
CA GLY A 126 -37.71 -30.63 14.25
C GLY A 126 -37.81 -29.47 13.24
N GLY A 127 -39.02 -28.93 13.02
CA GLY A 127 -39.25 -27.81 12.09
C GLY A 127 -38.62 -26.50 12.56
N GLU A 128 -38.71 -26.20 13.85
CA GLU A 128 -38.13 -24.99 14.43
C GLU A 128 -36.60 -25.05 14.43
N LEU A 129 -36.03 -26.21 14.80
CA LEU A 129 -34.58 -26.43 14.77
C LEU A 129 -33.99 -26.22 13.37
N ALA A 130 -34.66 -26.73 12.33
CA ALA A 130 -34.24 -26.53 10.94
C ALA A 130 -34.26 -25.04 10.56
N ARG A 131 -35.32 -24.31 10.96
CA ARG A 131 -35.44 -22.86 10.70
C ARG A 131 -34.31 -22.06 11.36
N VAL A 132 -34.02 -22.30 12.63
CA VAL A 132 -32.97 -21.56 13.35
C VAL A 132 -31.59 -21.86 12.77
N ARG A 133 -31.31 -23.12 12.39
CA ARG A 133 -30.05 -23.48 11.72
C ARG A 133 -29.87 -22.74 10.39
N SER A 134 -30.92 -22.62 9.57
CA SER A 134 -30.85 -21.86 8.32
C SER A 134 -30.54 -20.37 8.57
N GLN A 135 -31.10 -19.76 9.62
CA GLN A 135 -30.79 -18.38 9.99
C GLN A 135 -29.34 -18.21 10.45
N ILE A 136 -28.81 -19.17 11.22
CA ILE A 136 -27.38 -19.15 11.60
C ILE A 136 -26.49 -19.22 10.36
N ILE A 137 -26.82 -20.05 9.37
CA ILE A 137 -26.06 -20.14 8.12
C ILE A 137 -26.08 -18.80 7.36
N GLN A 138 -27.21 -18.09 7.34
CA GLN A 138 -27.32 -16.76 6.72
C GLN A 138 -26.45 -15.72 7.45
N LEU A 139 -26.56 -15.63 8.79
CA LEU A 139 -25.72 -14.74 9.59
C LEU A 139 -24.24 -15.10 9.46
N GLU A 140 -23.92 -16.40 9.36
CA GLU A 140 -22.57 -16.85 9.04
C GLU A 140 -22.13 -16.38 7.67
N GLN A 141 -22.96 -16.40 6.64
CA GLN A 141 -22.59 -15.87 5.31
C GLN A 141 -22.41 -14.34 5.32
N GLU A 142 -23.10 -13.61 6.19
CA GLU A 142 -22.94 -12.18 6.37
C GLU A 142 -21.67 -11.82 7.16
N ILE A 143 -21.39 -12.55 8.25
CA ILE A 143 -20.20 -12.38 9.12
C ILE A 143 -18.96 -12.92 8.44
N LYS A 144 -19.06 -14.13 7.89
CA LYS A 144 -18.02 -14.78 7.10
C LYS A 144 -17.97 -13.95 5.85
N VAL A 145 -17.08 -12.97 5.91
CA VAL A 145 -16.36 -12.65 4.73
C VAL A 145 -15.74 -13.95 4.33
N GLU A 146 -16.33 -14.55 3.31
CA GLU A 146 -15.64 -15.50 2.51
C GLU A 146 -14.22 -14.91 2.43
N LYS A 147 -13.24 -15.69 2.85
CA LYS A 147 -12.07 -15.73 2.01
C LYS A 147 -12.62 -16.19 0.65
N GLN A 148 -13.38 -15.34 -0.06
CA GLN A 148 -13.03 -14.98 -1.39
C GLN A 148 -11.52 -14.92 -1.23
N LYS A 149 -10.89 -16.01 -1.69
CA LYS A 149 -9.90 -15.83 -2.70
C LYS A 149 -10.42 -14.64 -3.52
N TYR A 150 -10.04 -13.43 -3.10
CA TYR A 150 -9.18 -12.65 -3.94
C TYR A 150 -8.23 -13.70 -4.54
N THR A 151 -8.69 -14.39 -5.58
CA THR A 151 -7.98 -14.43 -6.82
C THR A 151 -7.86 -12.96 -7.15
N PRO A 152 -6.79 -12.26 -6.71
CA PRO A 152 -6.43 -11.09 -7.46
C PRO A 152 -6.40 -11.60 -8.89
N SER A 153 -7.23 -11.04 -9.77
CA SER A 153 -7.12 -11.30 -11.21
C SER A 153 -5.77 -10.83 -11.78
N GLN A 154 -4.85 -10.44 -10.90
CA GLN A 154 -3.52 -9.97 -11.16
C GLN A 154 -2.59 -10.80 -10.28
N GLU A 155 -2.00 -11.81 -10.89
CA GLU A 155 -0.98 -12.66 -10.27
C GLU A 155 0.22 -11.79 -9.89
N VAL A 156 0.83 -12.07 -8.73
CA VAL A 156 2.13 -11.47 -8.38
C VAL A 156 3.11 -11.87 -9.47
N THR A 157 3.80 -10.90 -10.05
CA THR A 157 4.80 -11.16 -11.09
C THR A 157 6.18 -10.86 -10.55
N VAL A 158 7.16 -11.62 -11.00
CA VAL A 158 8.56 -11.42 -10.64
C VAL A 158 9.37 -11.00 -11.85
N GLN A 159 10.18 -9.95 -11.69
CA GLN A 159 11.21 -9.59 -12.65
C GLN A 159 12.57 -9.83 -12.03
N ALA A 160 13.29 -10.84 -12.55
CA ALA A 160 14.60 -11.24 -12.08
C ALA A 160 15.69 -10.77 -13.04
N TYR A 161 16.57 -9.90 -12.56
CA TYR A 161 17.69 -9.37 -13.33
C TYR A 161 18.98 -10.11 -12.97
N TRP A 162 19.57 -10.84 -13.91
CA TRP A 162 20.83 -11.55 -13.67
C TRP A 162 22.06 -10.70 -14.05
N HIS A 163 23.18 -11.03 -13.43
CA HIS A 163 24.45 -10.32 -13.53
C HIS A 163 25.58 -11.26 -13.91
N LYS A 164 26.71 -10.70 -14.36
CA LYS A 164 27.93 -11.48 -14.62
C LYS A 164 28.65 -11.90 -13.32
N LYS A 165 28.55 -11.08 -12.27
CA LYS A 165 29.05 -11.36 -10.93
C LYS A 165 27.85 -11.51 -9.99
N GLY A 166 27.84 -12.50 -9.11
CA GLY A 166 26.67 -12.78 -8.26
C GLY A 166 25.56 -13.46 -9.07
N PHE A 167 24.29 -13.15 -8.79
CA PHE A 167 23.08 -13.78 -9.35
C PHE A 167 23.18 -14.07 -10.86
N THR A 168 23.69 -15.25 -11.20
CA THR A 168 24.10 -15.63 -12.55
C THR A 168 22.89 -15.95 -13.41
N SER A 169 23.09 -16.07 -14.73
CA SER A 169 22.02 -16.52 -15.63
C SER A 169 21.49 -17.92 -15.27
N GLN A 170 22.35 -18.80 -14.74
CA GLN A 170 21.93 -20.14 -14.31
C GLN A 170 21.09 -20.06 -13.03
N GLU A 171 21.57 -19.33 -12.02
CA GLU A 171 20.83 -19.14 -10.75
C GLU A 171 19.48 -18.45 -10.99
N ALA A 172 19.42 -17.49 -11.92
CA ALA A 172 18.17 -16.81 -12.26
C ALA A 172 17.16 -17.74 -12.95
N GLU A 173 17.64 -18.68 -13.75
CA GLU A 173 16.79 -19.69 -14.38
C GLU A 173 16.30 -20.73 -13.37
N GLU A 174 17.17 -21.20 -12.47
CA GLU A 174 16.79 -22.08 -11.36
C GLU A 174 15.76 -21.41 -10.43
N PHE A 175 15.96 -20.12 -10.14
CA PHE A 175 15.02 -19.29 -9.39
C PHE A 175 13.66 -19.17 -10.10
N ARG A 176 13.66 -18.91 -11.42
CA ARG A 176 12.44 -18.85 -12.25
C ARG A 176 11.66 -20.17 -12.19
N ILE A 177 12.33 -21.29 -12.43
CA ILE A 177 11.72 -22.63 -12.40
C ILE A 177 11.10 -22.92 -11.03
N LYS A 178 11.79 -22.55 -9.95
CA LYS A 178 11.27 -22.74 -8.58
C LYS A 178 9.98 -21.97 -8.36
N LEU A 179 9.94 -20.69 -8.73
CA LEU A 179 8.77 -19.83 -8.53
C LEU A 179 7.60 -20.20 -9.44
N GLU A 180 7.85 -20.56 -10.69
CA GLU A 180 6.80 -20.98 -11.62
C GLU A 180 6.14 -22.30 -11.19
N ARG A 181 6.90 -23.22 -10.58
CA ARG A 181 6.33 -24.44 -9.99
C ARG A 181 5.31 -24.14 -8.90
N ASP A 182 5.51 -23.03 -8.18
CA ASP A 182 4.62 -22.55 -7.12
C ASP A 182 3.57 -21.56 -7.66
N GLY A 183 3.48 -21.39 -8.99
CA GLY A 183 2.44 -20.58 -9.65
C GLY A 183 2.74 -19.08 -9.72
N ILE A 184 3.99 -18.65 -9.56
CA ILE A 184 4.39 -17.24 -9.63
C ILE A 184 5.10 -16.95 -10.96
N PRO A 185 4.44 -16.24 -11.91
CA PRO A 185 5.04 -15.89 -13.19
C PRO A 185 6.32 -15.07 -13.02
N THR A 186 7.42 -15.55 -13.61
CA THR A 186 8.74 -14.96 -13.42
C THR A 186 9.42 -14.67 -14.76
N ALA A 187 9.74 -13.40 -15.02
CA ALA A 187 10.50 -12.97 -16.18
C ALA A 187 11.99 -12.78 -15.82
N VAL A 188 12.88 -13.42 -16.58
CA VAL A 188 14.33 -13.32 -16.38
C VAL A 188 14.94 -12.41 -17.45
N MET A 189 15.76 -11.44 -17.04
CA MET A 189 16.38 -10.45 -17.92
C MET A 189 17.84 -10.22 -17.53
N LYS A 190 18.67 -9.81 -18.48
CA LYS A 190 20.06 -9.44 -18.19
C LYS A 190 20.14 -8.01 -17.66
N HIS A 191 20.84 -7.80 -16.56
CA HIS A 191 21.15 -6.46 -16.07
C HIS A 191 22.37 -5.85 -16.81
N VAL A 192 22.35 -4.52 -17.04
CA VAL A 192 23.44 -3.81 -17.72
C VAL A 192 24.70 -3.72 -16.84
N ASN A 193 24.51 -3.45 -15.55
CA ASN A 193 25.61 -3.41 -14.57
C ASN A 193 26.09 -4.85 -14.26
N PRO A 194 27.39 -5.18 -14.46
CA PRO A 194 27.91 -6.52 -14.20
C PRO A 194 28.10 -6.85 -12.71
N GLU A 195 28.06 -5.86 -11.81
CA GLU A 195 28.29 -6.05 -10.38
C GLU A 195 27.16 -6.83 -9.70
N ALA A 196 27.50 -7.53 -8.62
CA ALA A 196 26.55 -8.38 -7.89
C ALA A 196 25.34 -7.57 -7.39
N PRO A 197 24.12 -8.13 -7.49
CA PRO A 197 22.94 -7.49 -6.94
C PRO A 197 22.96 -7.55 -5.42
N ASP A 198 22.35 -6.54 -4.80
CA ASP A 198 22.25 -6.37 -3.35
C ASP A 198 20.91 -5.73 -2.96
N SER A 199 20.00 -5.53 -3.93
CA SER A 199 18.78 -4.77 -3.76
C SER A 199 17.57 -5.51 -4.32
N ILE A 200 16.41 -5.20 -3.76
CA ILE A 200 15.11 -5.72 -4.18
C ILE A 200 14.07 -4.59 -4.23
N PHE A 201 12.95 -4.85 -4.90
CA PHE A 201 11.74 -4.02 -4.87
C PHE A 201 10.54 -4.92 -4.62
N ILE A 202 9.63 -4.50 -3.72
CA ILE A 202 8.40 -5.24 -3.41
C ILE A 202 7.23 -4.28 -3.61
N GLY A 203 6.29 -4.63 -4.48
CA GLY A 203 5.08 -3.85 -4.70
C GLY A 203 4.16 -3.79 -3.47
N ALA A 204 3.39 -2.70 -3.36
CA ALA A 204 2.57 -2.41 -2.18
C ALA A 204 1.33 -3.32 -1.98
N LEU A 205 1.02 -4.18 -2.95
CA LEU A 205 -0.11 -5.12 -2.95
C LEU A 205 0.33 -6.58 -3.00
N VAL A 206 1.65 -6.86 -3.02
CA VAL A 206 2.17 -8.23 -2.91
C VAL A 206 1.76 -8.80 -1.56
N ASN A 207 1.15 -9.98 -1.58
CA ASN A 207 0.71 -10.67 -0.36
C ASN A 207 1.91 -11.25 0.40
N ALA A 208 1.70 -11.57 1.68
CA ALA A 208 2.77 -12.03 2.55
C ALA A 208 3.35 -13.38 2.10
N GLU A 209 2.50 -14.32 1.69
CA GLU A 209 2.89 -15.67 1.30
C GLU A 209 3.81 -15.67 0.07
N ASP A 210 3.42 -14.98 -1.00
CA ASP A 210 4.21 -14.85 -2.23
C ASP A 210 5.51 -14.11 -1.95
N ALA A 211 5.47 -13.00 -1.19
CA ALA A 211 6.68 -12.27 -0.83
C ALA A 211 7.66 -13.15 -0.04
N GLN A 212 7.17 -13.92 0.94
CA GLN A 212 8.01 -14.82 1.74
C GLN A 212 8.64 -15.91 0.87
N LEU A 213 7.87 -16.52 -0.03
CA LEU A 213 8.36 -17.53 -0.95
C LEU A 213 9.44 -16.97 -1.88
N ILE A 214 9.22 -15.78 -2.44
CA ILE A 214 10.17 -15.11 -3.34
C ILE A 214 11.46 -14.75 -2.58
N LEU A 215 11.34 -14.10 -1.42
CA LEU A 215 12.47 -13.61 -0.64
C LEU A 215 13.31 -14.74 -0.04
N SER A 216 12.69 -15.82 0.43
CA SER A 216 13.39 -17.01 0.94
C SER A 216 14.08 -17.82 -0.16
N SER A 217 13.75 -17.55 -1.43
CA SER A 217 14.34 -18.22 -2.59
C SER A 217 15.52 -17.44 -3.21
N LEU A 218 15.84 -16.25 -2.71
CA LEU A 218 16.93 -15.45 -3.28
C LEU A 218 18.29 -16.16 -3.11
N PRO A 219 19.10 -16.25 -4.19
CA PRO A 219 20.45 -16.82 -4.11
C PRO A 219 21.49 -15.83 -3.59
N TYR A 220 21.07 -14.65 -3.12
CA TYR A 220 21.94 -13.61 -2.61
C TYR A 220 21.29 -12.87 -1.44
N GLU A 221 22.11 -12.22 -0.61
CA GLU A 221 21.65 -11.41 0.53
C GLU A 221 21.24 -10.01 0.05
N ALA A 222 19.95 -9.67 0.18
CA ALA A 222 19.46 -8.33 -0.09
C ALA A 222 19.82 -7.40 1.08
N LYS A 223 20.60 -6.35 0.79
CA LYS A 223 21.05 -5.33 1.75
C LYS A 223 20.29 -4.03 1.63
N TYR A 224 19.51 -3.89 0.55
CA TYR A 224 18.70 -2.71 0.30
C TYR A 224 17.32 -3.07 -0.26
N ILE A 225 16.35 -2.19 -0.02
CA ILE A 225 15.03 -2.23 -0.65
C ILE A 225 14.72 -0.88 -1.31
N PHE A 226 14.18 -0.92 -2.52
CA PHE A 226 13.67 0.29 -3.16
C PHE A 226 12.32 0.71 -2.56
N PRO A 227 12.06 2.02 -2.43
CA PRO A 227 10.83 2.52 -1.83
C PRO A 227 9.61 2.15 -2.68
N LEU A 228 8.42 2.08 -2.06
CA LEU A 228 7.16 1.78 -2.75
C LEU A 228 6.81 2.80 -3.85
N THR A 229 7.43 3.99 -3.82
CA THR A 229 7.27 5.05 -4.82
C THR A 229 8.25 4.93 -6.00
N TYR A 230 9.03 3.85 -6.08
CA TYR A 230 10.05 3.68 -7.11
C TYR A 230 9.41 3.71 -8.52
N PRO A 231 9.94 4.49 -9.50
CA PRO A 231 9.26 4.73 -10.76
C PRO A 231 9.22 3.49 -11.66
N ARG A 232 8.11 3.30 -12.39
CA ARG A 232 7.94 2.22 -13.37
C ARG A 232 9.09 2.15 -14.38
N ALA A 233 9.50 3.31 -14.91
CA ALA A 233 10.58 3.41 -15.89
C ALA A 233 11.94 2.92 -15.38
N LYS A 234 12.08 2.66 -14.07
CA LYS A 234 13.31 2.18 -13.43
C LYS A 234 13.17 0.78 -12.81
N GLY A 235 12.06 0.08 -13.06
CA GLY A 235 11.79 -1.24 -12.48
C GLY A 235 10.88 -1.23 -11.24
N GLY A 236 10.31 -0.08 -10.88
CA GLY A 236 9.21 -0.04 -9.92
C GLY A 236 7.89 -0.48 -10.54
N ASP A 237 6.82 -0.48 -9.74
CA ASP A 237 5.53 -0.97 -10.20
C ASP A 237 4.34 -0.14 -9.67
N PRO A 238 3.60 0.54 -10.55
CA PRO A 238 2.42 1.29 -10.16
C PRO A 238 1.21 0.41 -9.86
N THR A 239 1.20 -0.87 -10.28
CA THR A 239 0.10 -1.79 -9.92
C THR A 239 0.26 -2.29 -8.49
N GLY A 240 1.50 -2.44 -8.03
CA GLY A 240 1.87 -2.87 -6.69
C GLY A 240 1.98 -4.39 -6.53
N LEU A 241 1.96 -5.16 -7.62
CA LEU A 241 1.98 -6.62 -7.63
C LEU A 241 3.29 -7.20 -8.18
N LEU A 242 4.24 -6.36 -8.58
CA LEU A 242 5.56 -6.77 -9.01
C LEU A 242 6.50 -6.95 -7.81
N VAL A 243 7.29 -8.02 -7.83
CA VAL A 243 8.54 -8.11 -7.06
C VAL A 243 9.71 -8.07 -8.04
N GLY A 244 10.59 -7.09 -7.87
CA GLY A 244 11.80 -7.00 -8.69
C GLY A 244 13.01 -7.44 -7.88
N VAL A 245 13.78 -8.37 -8.43
CA VAL A 245 14.98 -8.96 -7.81
C VAL A 245 16.16 -8.85 -8.76
N GLY A 246 17.37 -8.90 -8.23
CA GLY A 246 18.58 -8.65 -9.01
C GLY A 246 18.84 -7.18 -9.28
N TYR A 247 18.46 -6.27 -8.37
CA TYR A 247 18.86 -4.88 -8.50
C TYR A 247 20.19 -4.61 -7.81
N ASN A 248 20.88 -3.57 -8.28
CA ASN A 248 22.10 -3.08 -7.68
C ASN A 248 21.89 -1.66 -7.11
N SER A 249 22.15 -1.49 -5.81
CA SER A 249 21.96 -0.25 -5.07
C SER A 249 22.77 0.92 -5.65
N ALA A 250 23.93 0.62 -6.23
CA ALA A 250 24.80 1.62 -6.83
C ALA A 250 24.20 2.26 -8.10
N HIS A 251 23.22 1.61 -8.74
CA HIS A 251 22.59 2.12 -9.96
C HIS A 251 21.93 3.49 -9.75
N ASN A 252 21.43 3.78 -8.55
CA ASN A 252 20.80 5.06 -8.23
C ASN A 252 21.73 6.07 -7.53
N LYS A 253 23.03 5.77 -7.32
CA LYS A 253 23.97 6.75 -6.73
C LYS A 253 24.12 8.03 -7.55
N ALA A 254 23.97 7.94 -8.88
CA ALA A 254 24.01 9.10 -9.78
C ALA A 254 22.66 9.87 -9.85
N ASN A 255 21.59 9.32 -9.27
CA ASN A 255 20.25 9.89 -9.36
C ASN A 255 20.05 10.95 -8.27
N ARG A 256 19.73 12.19 -8.68
CA ARG A 256 19.54 13.31 -7.73
C ARG A 256 18.24 13.22 -6.93
N ASN A 257 17.30 12.36 -7.34
CA ASN A 257 16.01 12.24 -6.64
C ASN A 257 16.14 11.30 -5.44
N LYS A 258 16.12 11.88 -4.23
CA LYS A 258 16.18 11.16 -2.95
C LYS A 258 15.07 10.12 -2.79
N ASN A 259 13.89 10.36 -3.37
CA ASN A 259 12.74 9.46 -3.26
C ASN A 259 12.90 8.14 -4.04
N ASN A 260 13.99 7.99 -4.80
CA ASN A 260 14.31 6.80 -5.56
C ASN A 260 15.58 6.09 -5.02
N MET A 261 16.13 6.57 -3.91
CA MET A 261 17.33 5.96 -3.33
C MET A 261 16.97 4.63 -2.67
N PRO A 262 17.82 3.60 -2.83
CA PRO A 262 17.65 2.34 -2.11
C PRO A 262 17.81 2.58 -0.61
N ILE A 263 16.91 2.00 0.18
CA ILE A 263 16.89 2.11 1.64
C ILE A 263 17.66 0.92 2.21
N PRO A 264 18.69 1.12 3.04
CA PRO A 264 19.42 0.03 3.66
C PRO A 264 18.50 -0.75 4.59
N ILE A 265 18.58 -2.09 4.53
CA ILE A 265 17.82 -2.97 5.40
C ILE A 265 18.78 -3.83 6.23
N SER A 266 18.51 -3.93 7.53
CA SER A 266 19.28 -4.82 8.40
C SER A 266 18.88 -6.27 8.16
N LYS A 267 19.72 -7.21 8.59
CA LYS A 267 19.43 -8.65 8.49
C LYS A 267 18.17 -9.01 9.30
N GLU A 268 17.97 -8.39 10.46
CA GLU A 268 16.79 -8.56 11.30
C GLU A 268 15.53 -8.04 10.60
N GLN A 269 15.62 -6.88 9.94
CA GLN A 269 14.51 -6.34 9.15
C GLN A 269 14.16 -7.25 7.98
N PHE A 270 15.16 -7.75 7.24
CA PHE A 270 14.93 -8.70 6.15
C PHE A 270 14.31 -10.01 6.68
N ASN A 271 14.86 -10.56 7.75
CA ASN A 271 14.34 -11.77 8.41
C ASN A 271 12.89 -11.58 8.89
N SER A 272 12.54 -10.37 9.35
CA SER A 272 11.18 -10.05 9.75
C SER A 272 10.19 -10.02 8.58
N LEU A 273 10.65 -9.86 7.33
CA LEU A 273 9.77 -9.94 6.15
C LEU A 273 9.53 -11.39 5.69
N ILE A 274 10.45 -12.30 5.99
CA ILE A 274 10.39 -13.72 5.60
C ILE A 274 9.85 -14.66 6.70
N GLU A 275 9.42 -14.11 7.83
CA GLU A 275 8.86 -14.87 8.95
C GLU A 275 7.61 -15.64 8.49
N ILE A 276 7.59 -16.96 8.63
CA ILE A 276 6.47 -17.80 8.18
C ILE A 276 5.20 -17.44 8.95
N GLY A 277 4.09 -17.29 8.24
CA GLY A 277 2.76 -17.13 8.85
C GLY A 277 2.34 -15.70 9.13
N LEU A 278 3.06 -14.70 8.60
CA LEU A 278 2.61 -13.30 8.66
C LEU A 278 1.27 -13.14 7.94
N SER A 279 0.37 -12.38 8.56
CA SER A 279 -0.78 -11.86 7.84
C SER A 279 -0.36 -10.82 6.81
N ASN A 280 -1.13 -10.64 5.73
CA ASN A 280 -0.90 -9.58 4.73
C ASN A 280 -0.79 -8.20 5.39
N THR A 281 -1.65 -7.92 6.38
CA THR A 281 -1.62 -6.66 7.14
C THR A 281 -0.30 -6.47 7.86
N GLU A 282 0.18 -7.50 8.57
CA GLU A 282 1.42 -7.44 9.33
C GLU A 282 2.64 -7.28 8.42
N PHE A 283 2.70 -8.07 7.34
CA PHE A 283 3.73 -7.94 6.32
C PHE A 283 3.78 -6.51 5.75
N GLN A 284 2.64 -5.97 5.35
CA GLN A 284 2.55 -4.62 4.78
C GLN A 284 2.94 -3.53 5.80
N LEU A 285 2.62 -3.70 7.08
CA LEU A 285 3.07 -2.79 8.14
C LEU A 285 4.60 -2.82 8.30
N ARG A 286 5.21 -4.01 8.30
CA ARG A 286 6.67 -4.17 8.38
C ARG A 286 7.36 -3.57 7.14
N LEU A 287 6.86 -3.88 5.94
CA LEU A 287 7.36 -3.35 4.68
C LEU A 287 7.29 -1.82 4.62
N ARG A 288 6.16 -1.23 5.03
CA ARG A 288 6.00 0.23 5.08
C ARG A 288 6.92 0.88 6.09
N LYS A 289 7.06 0.29 7.29
CA LYS A 289 7.98 0.80 8.32
C LYS A 289 9.43 0.84 7.83
N ILE A 290 9.84 -0.15 7.05
CA ILE A 290 11.17 -0.19 6.42
C ILE A 290 11.26 0.87 5.30
N THR A 291 10.23 1.01 4.47
CA THR A 291 10.27 1.86 3.27
C THR A 291 9.87 3.32 3.49
N SER A 292 9.43 3.70 4.69
CA SER A 292 9.01 5.06 5.07
C SER A 292 10.08 5.89 5.77
N LEU A 293 11.30 5.37 5.92
CA LEU A 293 12.47 6.05 6.49
C LEU A 293 13.19 6.89 5.42
#